data_AF-A0A3D2FQK4-F1
#
_entry.id   AF-A0A3D2FQK4-F1
#
_cell.length_a   1.000
_cell.length_b   1.000
_cell.length_c   1.000
_cell.angle_alpha   90.00
_cell.angle_beta   90.00
_cell.angle_gamma   90.00
#
_symmetry.space_group_name_H-M   'P 1'
#
loop_
_entity.id
_entity.type
_entity.pdbx_description
1 polymer ?
#
loop_
_entity_poly.entity_id
_entity_poly.type
_entity_poly.pdbx_seq_one_letter_code
_entity_poly.pdbx_strand_id
1 'polypeptide(L)'
;MKKYILRFILPIAIITGAVSIAVTQSSLYRKIGQSQRLFNQVYNQIFSTYVHELDPEAFTKASIQSITQNLDPYTVFMVEDEQHQVNVLSKGKYGGVGIQLGYRNKIMSV
;
A
#
# COMPACT_ATOMS: atom_id res chain seq x y z
N MET A 1 20.41 10.61 53.08
CA MET A 1 18.97 10.36 52.79
C MET A 1 18.60 10.56 51.32
N LYS A 2 19.01 11.65 50.65
CA LYS A 2 18.75 11.89 49.20
C LYS A 2 19.14 10.75 48.24
N LYS A 3 20.25 10.04 48.52
CA LYS A 3 20.79 8.97 47.64
C LYS A 3 19.92 7.71 47.59
N TYR A 4 19.13 7.44 48.64
CA TYR A 4 18.22 6.29 48.69
C TYR A 4 16.89 6.60 47.99
N ILE A 5 16.41 7.84 48.08
CA ILE A 5 15.20 8.31 47.40
C ILE A 5 15.41 8.30 45.87
N LEU A 6 16.58 8.73 45.39
CA LEU A 6 16.90 8.74 43.96
C LEU A 6 16.93 7.33 43.34
N ARG A 7 17.29 6.30 44.12
CA ARG A 7 17.30 4.89 43.67
C ARG A 7 15.90 4.31 43.44
N PHE A 8 14.87 4.84 44.10
CA PHE A 8 13.48 4.43 43.89
C PHE A 8 12.77 5.26 42.82
N ILE A 9 13.15 6.52 42.61
CA ILE A 9 12.53 7.39 41.59
C ILE A 9 12.94 6.99 40.17
N LEU A 10 14.19 6.57 39.96
CA LEU A 10 14.70 6.19 38.65
C LEU A 10 13.92 5.03 37.98
N PRO A 11 13.65 3.89 38.64
CA PRO A 11 12.85 2.82 38.03
C PRO A 11 11.39 3.23 37.81
N ILE A 12 10.81 4.04 38.71
CA ILE A 12 9.45 4.54 38.55
C ILE A 12 9.34 5.41 37.30
N ALA A 13 10.28 6.34 37.08
CA ALA A 13 10.32 7.19 35.89
C ALA A 13 10.49 6.39 34.58
N ILE A 14 11.29 5.31 34.62
CA ILE A 14 11.47 4.41 33.47
C ILE A 14 10.16 3.66 33.17
N ILE A 15 9.47 3.17 34.20
CA ILE A 15 8.19 2.47 34.05
C ILE A 15 7.10 3.40 33.49
N THR A 16 6.95 4.61 34.03
CA THR A 16 5.99 5.59 33.49
C THR A 16 6.33 6.02 32.06
N GLY A 17 7.62 6.15 31.73
CA GLY A 17 8.08 6.40 30.36
C GLY A 17 7.68 5.27 29.40
N ALA A 18 7.93 4.02 29.78
CA ALA A 18 7.58 2.84 28.98
C ALA A 18 6.05 2.70 28.78
N VAL A 19 5.25 2.92 29.83
CA VAL A 19 3.79 2.88 29.75
C VAL A 19 3.24 3.98 28.84
N SER A 20 3.80 5.19 28.89
CA SER A 20 3.37 6.32 28.04
C SER A 20 3.61 6.05 26.55
N ILE A 21 4.74 5.42 26.22
CA ILE A 21 5.06 5.02 24.84
C ILE A 21 4.10 3.92 24.36
N ALA A 22 3.82 2.92 25.21
CA ALA A 22 2.91 1.82 24.89
C ALA A 22 1.47 2.31 24.65
N VAL A 23 0.96 3.23 25.48
CA VAL A 23 -0.39 3.81 25.31
C VAL A 23 -0.48 4.61 24.01
N THR A 24 0.55 5.37 23.66
CA THR A 24 0.57 6.18 22.43
C THR A 24 0.53 5.29 21.18
N GLN A 25 1.35 4.25 21.11
CA GLN A 25 1.31 3.29 20.01
C GLN A 25 -0.04 2.59 19.90
N SER A 26 -0.63 2.20 21.04
CA SER A 26 -1.96 1.57 21.08
C SER A 26 -3.05 2.45 20.43
N SER A 27 -2.92 3.77 20.53
CA SER A 27 -3.91 4.71 20.00
C SER A 27 -3.88 4.79 18.48
N LEU A 28 -2.70 4.75 17.86
CA LEU A 28 -2.52 4.79 16.42
C LEU A 28 -2.98 3.47 15.77
N TYR A 29 -2.53 2.33 16.30
CA TYR A 29 -2.96 1.03 15.80
C TYR A 29 -4.48 0.83 15.93
N ARG A 30 -5.09 1.35 17.01
CA ARG A 30 -6.55 1.33 17.17
C ARG A 30 -7.27 2.15 16.10
N LYS A 31 -6.77 3.34 15.75
CA LYS A 31 -7.33 4.17 14.66
C LYS A 31 -7.22 3.48 13.30
N ILE A 32 -6.07 2.85 13.03
CA ILE A 32 -5.85 2.07 11.81
C ILE A 32 -6.86 0.91 11.74
N GLY A 33 -6.99 0.14 12.83
CA GLY A 33 -7.95 -0.96 12.90
C GLY A 33 -9.41 -0.51 12.72
N GLN A 34 -9.81 0.63 13.29
CA GLN A 34 -11.13 1.21 13.07
C GLN A 34 -11.35 1.60 11.60
N SER A 35 -10.35 2.21 10.96
CA SER A 35 -10.42 2.59 9.55
C SER A 35 -10.54 1.39 8.63
N GLN A 36 -9.79 0.31 8.90
CA GLN A 36 -9.90 -0.94 8.15
C GLN A 36 -11.27 -1.62 8.32
N ARG A 37 -11.86 -1.56 9.53
CA ARG A 37 -13.22 -2.07 9.76
C ARG A 37 -14.24 -1.31 8.93
N LEU A 38 -14.15 0.02 8.91
CA LEU A 38 -15.04 0.86 8.10
C LEU A 38 -14.92 0.52 6.62
N PHE A 39 -13.69 0.36 6.11
CA PHE A 39 -13.45 -0.04 4.72
C PHE A 39 -14.13 -1.38 4.40
N ASN A 40 -13.94 -2.40 5.24
CA ASN A 40 -14.58 -3.71 5.05
C ASN A 40 -16.11 -3.65 5.11
N GLN A 41 -16.67 -2.82 6.00
CA GLN A 41 -18.12 -2.64 6.10
C GLN A 41 -18.70 -2.05 4.81
N VAL A 42 -18.06 -1.00 4.28
CA VAL A 42 -18.49 -0.37 3.01
C VAL A 42 -18.32 -1.34 1.85
N TYR A 43 -17.19 -2.05 1.78
CA TYR A 43 -16.92 -3.07 0.76
C TYR A 43 -18.05 -4.11 0.75
N ASN A 44 -18.35 -4.72 1.89
CA ASN A 44 -19.41 -5.74 1.98
C ASN A 44 -20.80 -5.17 1.67
N GLN A 45 -21.09 -3.94 2.11
CA GLN A 45 -22.37 -3.29 1.84
C GLN A 45 -22.61 -3.13 0.33
N ILE A 46 -21.56 -2.74 -0.42
CA ILE A 46 -21.62 -2.60 -1.87
C ILE A 46 -21.93 -3.96 -2.50
N PHE A 47 -21.14 -4.99 -2.23
CA PHE A 47 -21.37 -6.32 -2.83
C PHE A 47 -22.70 -6.96 -2.42
N SER A 48 -23.25 -6.62 -1.25
CA SER A 48 -24.53 -7.16 -0.79
C SER A 48 -25.76 -6.41 -1.30
N THR A 49 -25.64 -5.13 -1.65
CA THR A 49 -26.79 -4.24 -1.90
C THR A 49 -26.80 -3.66 -3.31
N TYR A 50 -25.68 -3.70 -4.02
CA TYR A 50 -25.59 -3.14 -5.35
C TYR A 50 -26.41 -3.97 -6.35
N VAL A 51 -27.10 -3.27 -7.26
CA VAL A 51 -28.09 -3.88 -8.16
C VAL A 51 -27.45 -4.76 -9.22
N HIS A 52 -26.23 -4.41 -9.66
CA HIS A 52 -25.53 -5.14 -10.70
C HIS A 52 -24.45 -6.05 -10.11
N GLU A 53 -24.16 -7.14 -10.82
CA GLU A 53 -23.04 -8.00 -10.49
C GLU A 53 -21.73 -7.22 -10.68
N LEU A 54 -20.90 -7.26 -9.64
CA LEU A 54 -19.57 -6.66 -9.64
C LEU A 54 -18.54 -7.77 -9.64
N ASP A 55 -17.53 -7.65 -10.51
CA ASP A 55 -16.34 -8.49 -10.42
C ASP A 55 -15.52 -8.08 -9.19
N PRO A 56 -15.37 -8.95 -8.17
CA PRO A 56 -14.60 -8.65 -6.97
C PRO A 56 -13.13 -8.32 -7.25
N GLU A 57 -12.54 -8.97 -8.25
CA GLU A 57 -11.14 -8.80 -8.59
C GLU A 57 -10.91 -7.43 -9.23
N ALA A 58 -11.71 -7.09 -10.25
CA ALA A 58 -11.63 -5.78 -10.90
C ALA A 58 -11.93 -4.63 -9.94
N PHE A 59 -12.95 -4.76 -9.09
CA PHE A 59 -13.30 -3.74 -8.10
C PHE A 59 -12.19 -3.53 -7.06
N THR A 60 -11.58 -4.61 -6.58
CA THR A 60 -10.48 -4.54 -5.63
C THR A 60 -9.24 -3.89 -6.26
N LYS A 61 -8.87 -4.28 -7.48
CA LYS A 61 -7.74 -3.67 -8.22
C LYS A 61 -7.95 -2.16 -8.40
N ALA A 62 -9.13 -1.75 -8.85
CA ALA A 62 -9.46 -0.33 -9.01
C ALA A 62 -9.43 0.45 -7.68
N SER A 63 -9.89 -0.17 -6.59
CA SER A 63 -9.86 0.42 -5.25
C SER A 63 -8.42 0.64 -4.77
N ILE A 64 -7.55 -0.36 -4.91
CA ILE A 64 -6.13 -0.24 -4.53
C ILE A 64 -5.42 0.80 -5.39
N GLN A 65 -5.65 0.77 -6.71
CA GLN A 65 -5.08 1.75 -7.64
C GLN A 65 -5.44 3.19 -7.22
N SER A 66 -6.72 3.43 -6.91
CA SER A 66 -7.21 4.74 -6.44
C SER A 66 -6.57 5.19 -5.12
N ILE A 67 -6.29 4.25 -4.21
CA ILE A 67 -5.59 4.54 -2.94
C ILE A 67 -4.13 4.94 -3.23
N THR A 68 -3.45 4.22 -4.13
CA THR A 68 -2.04 4.49 -4.46
C THR A 68 -1.83 5.74 -5.31
N GLN A 69 -2.81 6.13 -6.13
CA GLN A 69 -2.68 7.20 -7.13
C GLN A 69 -2.35 8.58 -6.53
N ASN A 70 -2.74 8.83 -5.28
CA ASN A 70 -2.51 10.12 -4.60
C ASN A 70 -1.38 10.07 -3.57
N LEU A 71 -0.65 8.96 -3.45
CA LEU A 71 0.39 8.82 -2.44
C LEU A 71 1.67 9.55 -2.87
N ASP A 72 2.23 9.13 -4.00
CA ASP A 72 3.37 9.76 -4.67
C ASP A 72 3.53 9.18 -6.09
N PRO A 73 4.30 9.85 -6.99
CA PRO A 73 4.45 9.43 -8.38
C PRO A 73 5.16 8.08 -8.60
N TYR A 74 5.81 7.53 -7.58
CA TYR A 74 6.59 6.29 -7.65
C TYR A 74 5.87 5.10 -7.01
N THR A 75 4.84 5.34 -6.19
CA THR A 75 3.99 4.30 -5.63
C THR A 75 2.83 4.01 -6.56
N VAL A 76 2.99 2.97 -7.39
CA VAL A 76 1.95 2.48 -8.29
C VAL A 76 1.64 1.02 -7.97
N PHE A 77 0.35 0.70 -7.88
CA PHE A 77 -0.09 -0.70 -7.82
C PHE A 77 0.09 -1.35 -9.19
N MET A 78 0.93 -2.39 -9.29
CA MET A 78 1.18 -3.14 -10.52
C MET A 78 0.37 -4.44 -10.56
N VAL A 79 -0.33 -4.69 -11.66
CA VAL A 79 -0.94 -6.01 -11.92
C VAL A 79 0.10 -6.98 -12.52
N GLU A 80 -0.18 -8.29 -12.49
CA GLU A 80 0.78 -9.33 -12.92
C GLU A 80 1.38 -9.10 -14.31
N ASP A 81 0.58 -8.66 -15.28
CA ASP A 81 1.04 -8.39 -16.64
C ASP A 81 2.03 -7.21 -16.71
N GLU A 82 1.77 -6.15 -15.94
CA GLU A 82 2.66 -4.98 -15.84
C GLU A 82 3.97 -5.37 -15.15
N GLN A 83 3.87 -6.17 -14.08
CA GLN A 83 5.03 -6.71 -13.38
C GLN A 83 5.88 -7.60 -14.30
N HIS A 84 5.24 -8.40 -15.16
CA HIS A 84 5.95 -9.22 -16.15
C HIS A 84 6.73 -8.35 -17.13
N GLN A 85 6.11 -7.29 -17.67
CA GLN A 85 6.77 -6.37 -18.57
C GLN A 85 7.97 -5.70 -17.89
N VAL A 86 7.81 -5.16 -16.68
CA VAL A 86 8.91 -4.57 -15.91
C VAL A 86 10.03 -5.58 -15.70
N ASN A 87 9.71 -6.82 -15.33
CA ASN A 87 10.70 -7.88 -15.17
C ASN A 87 11.46 -8.20 -16.47
N VAL A 88 10.78 -8.20 -17.61
CA VAL A 88 11.43 -8.37 -18.94
C VAL A 88 12.38 -7.21 -19.21
N LEU A 89 11.93 -5.97 -18.98
CA LEU A 89 12.72 -4.76 -19.17
C LEU A 89 13.98 -4.77 -18.28
N SER A 90 13.82 -5.10 -16.99
CA SER A 90 14.90 -5.10 -15.99
C SER A 90 15.88 -6.25 -16.17
N LYS A 91 15.44 -7.41 -16.64
CA LYS A 91 16.33 -8.56 -16.91
C LYS A 91 17.13 -8.40 -18.20
N GLY A 92 16.83 -7.39 -19.03
CA GLY A 92 17.51 -7.15 -20.29
C GLY A 92 17.29 -8.26 -21.33
N LYS A 93 16.35 -9.17 -21.10
CA LYS A 93 16.04 -10.29 -21.99
C LYS A 93 14.96 -9.88 -22.99
N TYR A 94 15.33 -8.99 -23.90
CA TYR A 94 14.49 -8.60 -25.03
C TYR A 94 14.62 -9.65 -26.14
N GLY A 95 13.62 -10.51 -26.30
CA GLY A 95 13.51 -11.38 -27.49
C GLY A 95 13.01 -10.55 -28.68
N GLY A 96 13.92 -9.94 -29.44
CA GLY A 96 13.57 -9.24 -30.67
C GLY A 96 13.43 -10.20 -31.84
N VAL A 97 12.42 -10.01 -32.70
CA VAL A 97 12.25 -10.77 -33.96
C VAL A 97 13.14 -10.22 -35.09
N GLY A 98 14.01 -9.24 -34.80
CA GLY A 98 14.87 -8.59 -35.80
C GLY A 98 14.12 -7.66 -36.77
N ILE A 99 12.93 -7.20 -36.41
CA ILE A 99 12.11 -6.32 -37.27
C ILE A 99 12.55 -4.86 -37.04
N GLN A 100 12.95 -4.18 -38.11
CA GLN A 100 13.36 -2.79 -38.07
C GLN A 100 12.18 -1.89 -38.48
N LEU A 101 11.55 -1.25 -37.49
CA LEU A 101 10.44 -0.33 -37.75
C LEU A 101 10.98 1.04 -38.20
N GLY A 102 10.57 1.50 -39.37
CA GLY A 102 10.89 2.81 -39.92
C GLY A 102 9.65 3.67 -40.12
N TYR A 103 9.75 4.97 -39.88
CA TYR A 103 8.68 5.92 -40.22
C TYR A 103 8.93 6.52 -41.60
N ARG A 104 8.00 6.31 -42.54
CA ARG A 104 8.00 7.00 -43.84
C ARG A 104 6.67 7.74 -43.99
N ASN A 105 6.73 9.04 -44.25
CA ASN A 105 5.54 9.89 -44.42
C ASN A 105 4.49 9.77 -43.30
N LYS A 106 4.94 9.70 -42.02
CA LYS A 106 4.08 9.51 -40.83
C LYS A 106 3.34 8.16 -40.76
N ILE A 107 3.72 7.17 -41.57
CA ILE A 107 3.20 5.82 -41.51
C ILE A 107 4.30 4.90 -40.97
N MET A 108 3.99 4.09 -39.96
CA MET A 108 4.89 3.03 -39.50
C MET A 108 4.99 1.96 -40.59
N SER A 109 6.22 1.69 -41.01
CA SER A 109 6.58 0.68 -42.00
C SER A 109 7.57 -0.31 -41.38
N VAL A 110 7.49 -1.57 -41.81
CA VAL A 110 8.46 -2.64 -41.51
C VAL A 110 9.48 -2.72 -42.63
#